data_AF-A0A932Q6A9-F1
#
_entry.id   AF-A0A932Q6A9-F1
#
_cell.length_a   1.000
_cell.length_b   1.000
_cell.length_c   1.000
_cell.angle_alpha   90.00
_cell.angle_beta   90.00
_cell.angle_gamma   90.00
#
_symmetry.space_group_name_H-M   'P 1'
#
loop_
_entity.id
_entity.type
_entity.pdbx_description
1 polymer ?
#
loop_
_entity_poly.entity_id
_entity_poly.type
_entity_poly.pdbx_seq_one_letter_code
_entity_poly.pdbx_strand_id
1 'polypeptide(L)'
;MNRSVYSNKKIARFKILFPVLGLLAIGSVFFAATESRPGRSPASSASSKADVARILGKRQVTTTRIEENDLTVDYSINQRLQETIEQTLKRGKVPYGAFVAMDARTGQVLAMVSHGMKGENLGLRASYPAASIFKIITAAAALESHKFTHDSMIPVLGSFHTLYKRNVLKGGGITPENSPRYARLISFEDALAKSVNSVFGKVGLFGVGTDGLRKIAARFQFGKEIPFELPLEQDAVIVPGSEDQFGIAESASGYTRHNTLNPLHGALIAAA
;
A
#
# COMPACT_ATOMS: atom_id res chain seq x y z
N MET A 1 53.73 -26.03 -13.05
CA MET A 1 53.09 -24.87 -13.71
C MET A 1 51.64 -24.83 -13.28
N ASN A 2 51.31 -23.96 -12.31
CA ASN A 2 49.96 -23.82 -11.76
C ASN A 2 49.49 -22.40 -12.08
N ARG A 3 48.51 -22.22 -12.97
CA ARG A 3 47.88 -20.92 -13.22
C ARG A 3 46.55 -20.87 -12.46
N SER A 4 46.57 -20.09 -11.37
CA SER A 4 45.39 -19.63 -10.66
C SER A 4 44.55 -18.74 -11.59
N VAL A 5 43.29 -19.12 -11.83
CA VAL A 5 42.31 -18.31 -12.55
C VAL A 5 41.62 -17.41 -11.52
N TYR A 6 42.06 -16.15 -11.46
CA TYR A 6 41.39 -15.11 -10.69
C TYR A 6 40.04 -14.78 -11.34
N SER A 7 38.95 -15.13 -10.66
CA SER A 7 37.59 -14.70 -11.00
C SER A 7 37.42 -13.23 -10.62
N ASN A 8 37.56 -12.34 -11.61
CA ASN A 8 37.27 -10.91 -11.48
C ASN A 8 35.76 -10.68 -11.65
N LYS A 9 34.95 -10.99 -10.62
CA LYS A 9 33.56 -10.51 -10.55
C LYS A 9 33.53 -9.08 -10.01
N LYS A 10 33.01 -8.13 -10.78
CA LYS A 10 32.64 -6.80 -10.26
C LYS A 10 31.32 -6.95 -9.47
N ILE A 11 31.33 -6.52 -8.21
CA ILE A 11 30.20 -6.62 -7.30
C ILE A 11 29.44 -5.28 -7.32
N ALA A 12 28.23 -5.27 -7.86
CA ALA A 12 27.29 -4.16 -7.63
C ALA A 12 26.42 -4.52 -6.43
N ARG A 13 26.55 -3.77 -5.31
CA ARG A 13 25.75 -3.97 -4.10
C ARG A 13 24.53 -3.05 -4.15
N PHE A 14 23.34 -3.63 -4.24
CA PHE A 14 22.08 -2.87 -4.19
C PHE A 14 21.42 -3.08 -2.83
N LYS A 15 21.16 -1.97 -2.11
CA LYS A 15 20.32 -1.97 -0.91
C LYS A 15 18.94 -1.46 -1.28
N ILE A 16 17.91 -2.19 -0.88
CA ILE A 16 16.51 -1.76 -0.99
C ILE A 16 16.32 -0.59 -0.02
N LEU A 17 16.04 0.60 -0.54
CA LEU A 17 15.73 1.80 0.24
C LEU A 17 14.53 2.50 -0.39
N PHE A 18 13.49 2.70 0.41
CA PHE A 18 12.42 3.64 0.11
C PHE A 18 12.73 4.94 0.85
N PRO A 19 12.96 6.06 0.16
CA PRO A 19 12.94 7.34 0.85
C PRO A 19 11.50 7.63 1.24
N VAL A 20 11.17 7.52 2.53
CA VAL A 20 10.04 8.25 3.14
C VAL A 20 10.51 9.70 3.28
N LEU A 21 10.68 10.38 2.14
CA LEU A 21 10.91 11.82 2.15
C LEU A 21 9.55 12.48 2.23
N GLY A 22 9.36 13.21 3.33
CA GLY A 22 8.18 13.98 3.63
C GLY A 22 7.70 14.77 2.42
N LEU A 23 6.40 15.01 2.41
CA LEU A 23 5.55 15.45 1.31
C LEU A 23 5.91 16.79 0.61
N LEU A 24 7.11 17.32 0.80
CA LEU A 24 7.62 18.54 0.16
C LEU A 24 9.15 18.41 -0.04
N ALA A 25 9.56 17.97 -1.24
CA ALA A 25 10.72 18.47 -1.99
C ALA A 25 11.23 17.40 -2.97
N ILE A 26 11.49 17.85 -4.19
CA ILE A 26 12.25 17.13 -5.22
C ILE A 26 13.61 16.76 -4.61
N GLY A 27 13.83 15.49 -4.31
CA GLY A 27 15.02 15.01 -3.62
C GLY A 27 15.72 13.92 -4.42
N SER A 28 16.84 14.31 -5.04
CA SER A 28 17.76 13.47 -5.80
C SER A 28 18.16 12.21 -5.04
N VAL A 29 17.98 11.04 -5.66
CA VAL A 29 18.53 9.78 -5.13
C VAL A 29 20.04 9.77 -5.38
N PHE A 30 20.83 9.72 -4.30
CA PHE A 30 22.29 9.59 -4.39
C PHE A 30 22.68 8.18 -4.84
N PHE A 31 23.31 8.09 -6.01
CA PHE A 31 24.03 6.91 -6.48
C PHE A 31 25.48 6.96 -5.99
N ALA A 32 25.90 6.01 -5.17
CA ALA A 32 27.31 5.77 -4.90
C ALA A 32 27.81 4.63 -5.81
N ALA A 33 28.16 4.96 -7.04
CA ALA A 33 28.95 4.08 -7.89
C ALA A 33 30.43 4.22 -7.47
N THR A 34 31.01 3.20 -6.85
CA THR A 34 32.46 3.19 -6.64
C THR A 34 33.16 3.00 -7.99
N GLU A 35 34.02 3.96 -8.34
CA GLU A 35 34.75 4.00 -9.62
C GLU A 35 35.37 2.66 -9.99
N SER A 36 35.23 2.28 -11.25
CA SER A 36 35.92 1.12 -11.81
C SER A 36 36.90 1.58 -12.90
N ARG A 37 38.15 1.14 -12.77
CA ARG A 37 39.27 1.47 -13.68
C ARG A 37 38.93 1.22 -15.17
N PRO A 38 39.51 2.02 -16.09
CA PRO A 38 39.15 1.98 -17.51
C PRO A 38 39.76 0.75 -18.20
N GLY A 39 38.95 0.08 -19.03
CA GLY A 39 39.39 -0.97 -19.94
C GLY A 39 38.61 -2.28 -19.84
N ARG A 40 37.35 -2.30 -20.29
CA ARG A 40 36.65 -3.45 -20.90
C ARG A 40 35.24 -3.05 -21.33
N SER A 41 34.83 -3.45 -22.54
CA SER A 41 33.49 -3.25 -23.09
C SER A 41 32.38 -3.79 -22.15
N PRO A 42 31.20 -3.15 -22.09
CA PRO A 42 30.18 -3.50 -21.12
C PRO A 42 29.44 -4.77 -21.54
N ALA A 43 29.76 -5.90 -20.89
CA ALA A 43 28.81 -7.00 -20.77
C ALA A 43 27.72 -6.59 -19.77
N SER A 44 26.47 -6.94 -20.06
CA SER A 44 25.21 -6.40 -19.51
C SER A 44 25.06 -6.45 -17.98
N SER A 45 25.74 -5.56 -17.26
CA SER A 45 25.49 -5.32 -15.84
C SER A 45 24.18 -4.57 -15.67
N ALA A 46 23.27 -5.07 -14.83
CA ALA A 46 22.06 -4.33 -14.45
C ALA A 46 22.46 -2.94 -13.94
N SER A 47 22.09 -1.90 -14.69
CA SER A 47 22.50 -0.51 -14.45
C SER A 47 21.35 0.35 -13.92
N SER A 48 20.13 -0.19 -13.96
CA SER A 48 18.89 0.49 -13.58
C SER A 48 17.95 -0.42 -12.79
N LYS A 49 16.97 0.17 -12.07
CA LYS A 49 15.89 -0.61 -11.42
C LYS A 49 15.09 -1.43 -12.43
N ALA A 50 14.93 -0.96 -13.66
CA ALA A 50 14.25 -1.68 -14.72
C ALA A 50 15.03 -2.96 -15.14
N ASP A 51 16.36 -2.93 -15.10
CA ASP A 51 17.18 -4.12 -15.35
C ASP A 51 17.02 -5.15 -14.23
N VAL A 52 17.03 -4.68 -12.97
CA VAL A 52 16.79 -5.54 -11.80
C VAL A 52 15.39 -6.14 -11.88
N ALA A 53 14.34 -5.35 -12.13
CA ALA A 53 12.97 -5.83 -12.27
C ALA A 53 12.80 -6.86 -13.40
N ARG A 54 13.54 -6.70 -14.50
CA ARG A 54 13.55 -7.66 -15.62
C ARG A 54 14.21 -8.99 -15.24
N ILE A 55 15.31 -8.94 -14.50
CA ILE A 55 16.03 -10.14 -14.03
C ILE A 55 15.23 -10.86 -12.95
N LEU A 56 14.69 -10.11 -11.99
CA LEU A 56 13.96 -10.67 -10.85
C LEU A 56 12.54 -11.08 -11.21
N GLY A 57 11.85 -10.35 -12.09
CA GLY A 57 10.45 -10.61 -12.42
C GLY A 57 9.54 -10.60 -11.17
N LYS A 58 8.38 -11.25 -11.27
CA LYS A 58 7.38 -11.33 -10.17
C LYS A 58 7.61 -12.52 -9.22
N ARG A 59 8.86 -12.97 -9.08
CA ARG A 59 9.18 -14.15 -8.27
C ARG A 59 8.88 -13.92 -6.79
N GLN A 60 8.62 -15.01 -6.07
CA GLN A 60 8.57 -14.98 -4.61
C GLN A 60 9.96 -14.72 -4.03
N VAL A 61 10.03 -13.91 -2.98
CA VAL A 61 11.26 -13.67 -2.24
C VAL A 61 11.36 -14.71 -1.13
N THR A 62 12.22 -15.71 -1.30
CA THR A 62 12.40 -16.85 -0.37
C THR A 62 13.74 -16.87 0.34
N THR A 63 14.65 -15.98 -0.04
CA THR A 63 16.02 -15.88 0.47
C THR A 63 16.38 -14.40 0.66
N THR A 64 17.35 -14.14 1.52
CA THR A 64 17.90 -12.79 1.76
C THR A 64 18.90 -12.37 0.70
N ARG A 65 19.47 -13.31 -0.05
CA ARG A 65 20.42 -13.04 -1.14
C ARG A 65 20.17 -13.94 -2.33
N ILE A 66 20.33 -13.39 -3.53
CA ILE A 66 20.42 -14.14 -4.79
C ILE A 66 21.63 -13.70 -5.59
N GLU A 67 22.17 -14.64 -6.37
CA GLU A 67 23.26 -14.41 -7.32
C GLU A 67 22.84 -14.98 -8.68
N GLU A 68 22.56 -14.11 -9.66
CA GLU A 68 22.09 -14.51 -11.00
C GLU A 68 22.69 -13.61 -12.08
N ASN A 69 23.22 -14.19 -13.16
CA ASN A 69 23.72 -13.44 -14.33
C ASN A 69 24.63 -12.25 -13.95
N ASP A 70 25.62 -12.52 -13.08
CA ASP A 70 26.55 -11.53 -12.51
C ASP A 70 25.91 -10.40 -11.68
N LEU A 71 24.64 -10.53 -11.30
CA LEU A 71 23.95 -9.67 -10.34
C LEU A 71 23.88 -10.36 -8.97
N THR A 72 24.34 -9.66 -7.93
CA THR A 72 24.08 -10.02 -6.53
C THR A 72 23.05 -9.07 -5.96
N VAL A 73 21.93 -9.61 -5.47
CA VAL A 73 20.88 -8.81 -4.80
C VAL A 73 20.82 -9.19 -3.33
N ASP A 74 20.97 -8.20 -2.47
CA ASP A 74 20.78 -8.30 -1.03
C ASP A 74 19.41 -7.70 -0.66
N TYR A 75 18.47 -8.55 -0.27
CA TYR A 75 17.17 -8.11 0.19
C TYR A 75 17.24 -7.62 1.64
N SER A 76 16.38 -6.66 2.00
CA SER A 76 16.17 -6.20 3.39
C SER A 76 15.37 -7.20 4.24
N ILE A 77 15.11 -8.40 3.73
CA ILE A 77 14.27 -9.41 4.37
C ILE A 77 14.91 -9.89 5.67
N ASN A 78 14.12 -9.85 6.74
CA ASN A 78 14.41 -10.53 7.99
C ASN A 78 13.99 -12.00 7.86
N GLN A 79 14.97 -12.89 7.66
CA GLN A 79 14.73 -14.32 7.44
C GLN A 79 13.88 -14.95 8.56
N ARG A 80 14.13 -14.59 9.82
CA ARG A 80 13.37 -15.13 10.96
C ARG A 80 11.91 -14.71 10.90
N LEU A 81 11.63 -13.45 10.57
CA LEU A 81 10.26 -12.96 10.42
C LEU A 81 9.56 -13.65 9.25
N GLN A 82 10.20 -13.72 8.08
CA GLN A 82 9.69 -14.39 6.89
C GLN A 82 9.27 -15.83 7.20
N GLU A 83 10.16 -16.63 7.78
CA GLU A 83 9.90 -18.03 8.14
C GLU A 83 8.80 -18.17 9.19
N THR A 84 8.77 -17.27 10.18
CA THR A 84 7.73 -17.27 11.23
C THR A 84 6.34 -17.08 10.63
N ILE A 85 6.20 -16.13 9.69
CA ILE A 85 4.93 -15.86 9.02
C ILE A 85 4.55 -17.02 8.09
N GLU A 86 5.49 -17.56 7.32
CA GLU A 86 5.24 -18.74 6.48
C GLU A 86 4.74 -19.93 7.30
N GLN A 87 5.37 -20.22 8.43
CA GLN A 87 4.94 -21.28 9.34
C GLN A 87 3.59 -20.99 9.97
N THR A 88 3.30 -19.74 10.30
CA THR A 88 2.01 -19.31 10.85
C THR A 88 0.88 -19.55 9.86
N LEU A 89 1.05 -19.13 8.60
CA LEU A 89 0.05 -19.37 7.54
C LEU A 89 -0.15 -20.87 7.28
N LYS A 90 0.94 -21.66 7.24
CA LYS A 90 0.89 -23.12 7.11
C LYS A 90 0.13 -23.78 8.27
N ARG A 91 0.47 -23.44 9.53
CA ARG A 91 -0.19 -24.00 10.73
C ARG A 91 -1.65 -23.61 10.83
N GLY A 92 -1.97 -22.37 10.44
CA GLY A 92 -3.34 -21.87 10.34
C GLY A 92 -4.15 -22.49 9.20
N LYS A 93 -3.54 -23.36 8.37
CA LYS A 93 -4.17 -23.97 7.18
C LYS A 93 -4.80 -22.92 6.27
N VAL A 94 -4.16 -21.76 6.15
CA VAL A 94 -4.63 -20.67 5.30
C VAL A 94 -4.58 -21.16 3.84
N PRO A 95 -5.68 -21.15 3.08
CA PRO A 95 -5.65 -21.67 1.71
C PRO A 95 -4.82 -20.79 0.78
N TYR A 96 -4.96 -19.46 0.92
CA TYR A 96 -4.23 -18.44 0.18
C TYR A 96 -3.99 -17.24 1.08
N GLY A 97 -2.78 -16.68 1.06
CA GLY A 97 -2.47 -15.52 1.91
C GLY A 97 -1.23 -14.77 1.44
N ALA A 98 -1.27 -13.46 1.61
CA ALA A 98 -0.13 -12.58 1.41
C ALA A 98 0.15 -11.85 2.72
N PHE A 99 1.43 -11.60 3.01
CA PHE A 99 1.83 -10.77 4.13
C PHE A 99 3.02 -9.91 3.71
N VAL A 100 2.95 -8.61 4.01
CA VAL A 100 4.04 -7.68 3.79
C VAL A 100 4.30 -6.92 5.09
N ALA A 101 5.54 -6.94 5.55
CA ALA A 101 6.01 -6.08 6.64
C ALA A 101 6.98 -5.06 6.08
N MET A 102 6.81 -3.81 6.50
CA MET A 102 7.62 -2.68 6.08
C MET A 102 8.14 -1.94 7.30
N ASP A 103 9.41 -1.53 7.28
CA ASP A 103 9.93 -0.56 8.24
C ASP A 103 9.37 0.83 7.89
N ALA A 104 8.57 1.41 8.78
CA ALA A 104 7.85 2.65 8.48
C ALA A 104 8.75 3.88 8.27
N ARG A 105 9.99 3.85 8.78
CA ARG A 105 10.94 4.98 8.64
C ARG A 105 11.71 4.93 7.34
N THR A 106 12.03 3.73 6.87
CA THR A 106 12.94 3.49 5.74
C THR A 106 12.25 2.88 4.52
N GLY A 107 10.96 2.53 4.65
CA GLY A 107 10.17 1.78 3.70
C GLY A 107 10.78 0.43 3.27
N GLN A 108 11.76 -0.09 4.01
CA GLN A 108 12.37 -1.38 3.72
C GLN A 108 11.36 -2.51 3.94
N VAL A 109 11.24 -3.40 2.96
CA VAL A 109 10.42 -4.61 3.10
C VAL A 109 11.18 -5.60 3.98
N LEU A 110 10.65 -5.86 5.17
CA LEU A 110 11.22 -6.78 6.16
C LEU A 110 10.74 -8.21 5.97
N ALA A 111 9.54 -8.40 5.42
CA ALA A 111 9.02 -9.70 5.02
C ALA A 111 8.02 -9.52 3.88
N MET A 112 8.00 -10.46 2.93
CA MET A 112 7.03 -10.52 1.83
C MET A 112 6.72 -11.98 1.56
N VAL A 113 5.66 -12.47 2.18
CA VAL A 113 5.25 -13.88 2.15
C VAL A 113 4.07 -14.05 1.21
N SER A 114 4.13 -15.09 0.39
CA SER A 114 3.02 -15.59 -0.42
C SER A 114 2.75 -17.05 -0.08
N HIS A 115 1.50 -17.38 0.22
CA HIS A 115 1.07 -18.70 0.65
C HIS A 115 -0.08 -19.20 -0.22
N GLY A 116 -0.07 -20.50 -0.55
CA GLY A 116 -1.15 -21.17 -1.30
C GLY A 116 -1.00 -21.18 -2.82
N MET A 117 -0.26 -20.25 -3.42
CA MET A 117 0.00 -20.21 -4.87
C MET A 117 1.49 -20.35 -5.16
N LYS A 118 1.90 -21.42 -5.85
CA LYS A 118 3.32 -21.64 -6.21
C LYS A 118 3.73 -20.69 -7.32
N GLY A 119 4.87 -20.03 -7.16
CA GLY A 119 5.48 -19.19 -8.20
C GLY A 119 4.92 -17.77 -8.31
N GLU A 120 3.79 -17.46 -7.68
CA GLU A 120 3.19 -16.12 -7.67
C GLU A 120 3.59 -15.33 -6.42
N ASN A 121 4.07 -14.10 -6.59
CA ASN A 121 4.22 -13.16 -5.48
C ASN A 121 2.93 -12.38 -5.26
N LEU A 122 2.08 -12.90 -4.36
CA LEU A 122 0.80 -12.32 -3.98
C LEU A 122 0.96 -10.93 -3.33
N GLY A 123 2.14 -10.63 -2.78
CA GLY A 123 2.46 -9.30 -2.24
C GLY A 123 2.50 -8.20 -3.31
N LEU A 124 2.68 -8.57 -4.59
CA LEU A 124 2.81 -7.65 -5.71
C LEU A 124 1.53 -7.51 -6.56
N ARG A 125 0.53 -8.35 -6.29
CA ARG A 125 -0.68 -8.48 -7.10
C ARG A 125 -1.72 -7.46 -6.66
N ALA A 126 -2.25 -6.69 -7.60
CA ALA A 126 -3.14 -5.56 -7.34
C ALA A 126 -4.63 -5.88 -7.51
N SER A 127 -5.03 -7.14 -7.38
CA SER A 127 -6.42 -7.57 -7.61
C SER A 127 -7.29 -7.64 -6.35
N TYR A 128 -6.74 -7.34 -5.17
CA TYR A 128 -7.49 -7.45 -3.92
C TYR A 128 -8.31 -6.19 -3.68
N PRO A 129 -9.60 -6.26 -3.31
CA PRO A 129 -10.37 -5.07 -2.98
C PRO A 129 -9.71 -4.28 -1.86
N ALA A 130 -9.53 -2.97 -2.05
CA ALA A 130 -9.04 -2.09 -0.99
C ALA A 130 -9.97 -2.12 0.24
N ALA A 131 -11.27 -2.33 0.02
CA ALA A 131 -12.26 -2.49 1.07
C ALA A 131 -12.10 -1.41 2.16
N SER A 132 -12.28 -1.78 3.43
CA SER A 132 -12.19 -0.85 4.55
C SER A 132 -10.81 -0.20 4.76
N ILE A 133 -9.74 -0.63 4.07
CA ILE A 133 -8.45 0.09 4.10
C ILE A 133 -8.61 1.50 3.53
N PHE A 134 -9.52 1.69 2.55
CA PHE A 134 -9.77 3.02 1.98
C PHE A 134 -10.32 4.04 2.99
N LYS A 135 -10.85 3.59 4.14
CA LYS A 135 -11.26 4.48 5.23
C LYS A 135 -10.09 5.26 5.83
N ILE A 136 -8.85 4.76 5.73
CA ILE A 136 -7.64 5.50 6.12
C ILE A 136 -7.50 6.75 5.24
N ILE A 137 -7.73 6.62 3.93
CA ILE A 137 -7.70 7.72 2.96
C ILE A 137 -8.77 8.75 3.30
N THR A 138 -10.00 8.28 3.54
CA THR A 138 -11.12 9.15 3.95
C THR A 138 -10.85 9.85 5.29
N ALA A 139 -10.26 9.14 6.26
CA ALA A 139 -9.90 9.70 7.56
C ALA A 139 -8.83 10.79 7.44
N ALA A 140 -7.75 10.52 6.71
CA ALA A 140 -6.71 11.50 6.43
C ALA A 140 -7.26 12.73 5.73
N ALA A 141 -8.16 12.55 4.74
CA ALA A 141 -8.80 13.66 4.04
C ALA A 141 -9.72 14.50 4.94
N ALA A 142 -10.46 13.85 5.84
CA ALA A 142 -11.30 14.54 6.81
C ALA A 142 -10.47 15.37 7.79
N LEU A 143 -9.39 14.82 8.34
CA LEU A 143 -8.50 15.52 9.26
C LEU A 143 -7.75 16.67 8.58
N GLU A 144 -7.25 16.47 7.35
CA GLU A 144 -6.57 17.52 6.57
C GLU A 144 -7.51 18.67 6.18
N SER A 145 -8.81 18.41 6.07
CA SER A 145 -9.78 19.47 5.80
C SER A 145 -9.95 20.47 6.96
N HIS A 146 -9.42 20.15 8.16
CA HIS A 146 -9.63 20.88 9.41
C HIS A 146 -11.09 21.02 9.86
N LYS A 147 -12.02 20.30 9.21
CA LYS A 147 -13.45 20.24 9.57
C LYS A 147 -13.76 19.14 10.59
N PHE A 148 -12.80 18.23 10.81
CA PHE A 148 -12.97 17.06 11.67
C PHE A 148 -11.77 16.91 12.60
N THR A 149 -12.07 16.38 13.77
CA THR A 149 -11.15 15.95 14.81
C THR A 149 -11.45 14.48 15.15
N HIS A 150 -10.55 13.81 15.89
CA HIS A 150 -10.74 12.42 16.30
C HIS A 150 -11.99 12.23 17.18
N ASP A 151 -12.35 13.24 17.98
CA ASP A 151 -13.51 13.28 18.87
C ASP A 151 -14.79 13.83 18.22
N SER A 152 -14.75 14.21 16.93
CA SER A 152 -15.94 14.68 16.21
C SER A 152 -17.07 13.64 16.27
N MET A 153 -18.23 14.05 16.77
CA MET A 153 -19.38 13.16 16.96
C MET A 153 -20.20 13.05 15.69
N ILE A 154 -20.27 11.85 15.11
CA ILE A 154 -20.92 11.60 13.82
C ILE A 154 -22.15 10.71 14.03
N PRO A 155 -23.31 11.06 13.43
CA PRO A 155 -24.53 10.29 13.51
C PRO A 155 -24.48 9.00 12.68
N VAL A 156 -24.66 7.87 13.37
CA VAL A 156 -24.74 6.52 12.82
C VAL A 156 -26.19 6.09 12.63
N LEU A 157 -26.50 5.63 11.43
CA LEU A 157 -27.77 4.99 11.10
C LEU A 157 -27.54 3.56 10.58
N GLY A 158 -28.38 2.65 11.05
CA GLY A 158 -28.29 1.22 10.73
C GLY A 158 -27.12 0.51 11.39
N SER A 159 -26.79 -0.67 10.86
CA SER A 159 -25.67 -1.48 11.32
C SER A 159 -24.33 -0.90 10.87
N PHE A 160 -23.27 -1.14 11.63
CA PHE A 160 -21.93 -0.63 11.34
C PHE A 160 -21.38 -1.09 9.99
N HIS A 161 -21.71 -2.31 9.55
CA HIS A 161 -21.11 -2.91 8.36
C HIS A 161 -22.02 -2.88 7.13
N THR A 162 -23.14 -2.15 7.19
CA THR A 162 -24.02 -1.95 6.03
C THR A 162 -23.93 -0.54 5.48
N LEU A 163 -24.07 -0.40 4.17
CA LEU A 163 -24.12 0.89 3.49
C LEU A 163 -25.41 0.97 2.66
N TYR A 164 -26.45 1.56 3.25
CA TYR A 164 -27.72 1.78 2.55
C TYR A 164 -27.89 3.26 2.22
N LYS A 165 -28.38 3.57 1.01
CA LYS A 165 -28.70 4.96 0.58
C LYS A 165 -29.49 5.75 1.61
N ARG A 166 -30.48 5.12 2.26
CA ARG A 166 -31.30 5.77 3.31
C ARG A 166 -30.50 6.17 4.56
N ASN A 167 -29.46 5.40 4.93
CA ASN A 167 -28.64 5.65 6.11
C ASN A 167 -27.64 6.79 5.87
N VAL A 168 -27.26 7.04 4.62
CA VAL A 168 -26.33 8.11 4.23
C VAL A 168 -27.08 9.36 3.78
N LEU A 169 -27.94 9.27 2.76
CA LEU A 169 -28.56 10.41 2.07
C LEU A 169 -29.78 10.97 2.81
N LYS A 170 -30.71 10.09 3.21
CA LYS A 170 -31.94 10.50 3.93
C LYS A 170 -31.71 10.71 5.43
N GLY A 171 -30.52 10.34 5.89
CA GLY A 171 -30.15 10.24 7.29
C GLY A 171 -29.61 11.51 7.94
N GLY A 172 -29.78 12.67 7.30
CA GLY A 172 -29.55 13.96 7.96
C GLY A 172 -28.09 14.43 8.05
N GLY A 173 -27.32 14.30 6.98
CA GLY A 173 -25.97 14.87 6.92
C GLY A 173 -24.99 14.25 7.93
N ILE A 174 -23.96 15.02 8.30
CA ILE A 174 -22.81 14.57 9.08
C ILE A 174 -22.74 15.13 10.50
N THR A 175 -23.61 16.08 10.87
CA THR A 175 -23.63 16.67 12.21
C THR A 175 -24.84 16.18 13.03
N PRO A 176 -24.75 16.14 14.36
CA PRO A 176 -25.86 15.71 15.22
C PRO A 176 -27.14 16.53 15.00
N GLU A 177 -27.03 17.84 14.78
CA GLU A 177 -28.15 18.77 14.65
C GLU A 177 -28.99 18.49 13.40
N ASN A 178 -28.35 17.99 12.35
CA ASN A 178 -29.01 17.71 11.08
C ASN A 178 -29.58 16.28 11.02
N SER A 179 -29.39 15.47 12.06
CA SER A 179 -29.72 14.04 12.06
C SER A 179 -31.04 13.69 12.78
N PRO A 180 -31.67 12.56 12.41
CA PRO A 180 -32.85 12.07 13.11
C PRO A 180 -32.58 11.88 14.61
N ARG A 181 -33.55 12.21 15.47
CA ARG A 181 -33.42 12.13 16.94
C ARG A 181 -33.01 10.74 17.47
N TYR A 182 -33.29 9.68 16.72
CA TYR A 182 -32.94 8.30 17.08
C TYR A 182 -31.55 7.87 16.56
N ALA A 183 -30.83 8.75 15.87
CA ALA A 183 -29.47 8.46 15.41
C ALA A 183 -28.55 8.29 16.62
N ARG A 184 -27.77 7.20 16.62
CA ARG A 184 -26.72 7.02 17.62
C ARG A 184 -25.54 7.89 17.22
N LEU A 185 -24.84 8.47 18.18
CA LEU A 185 -23.61 9.20 17.90
C LEU A 185 -22.39 8.31 18.19
N ILE A 186 -21.32 8.51 17.45
CA ILE A 186 -20.04 7.85 17.63
C ILE A 186 -18.92 8.86 17.38
N SER A 187 -17.81 8.80 18.11
CA SER A 187 -16.64 9.60 17.77
C SER A 187 -16.04 9.13 16.46
N PHE A 188 -15.33 10.02 15.76
CA PHE A 188 -14.71 9.67 14.48
C PHE A 188 -13.63 8.60 14.63
N GLU A 189 -12.87 8.64 15.73
CA GLU A 189 -11.92 7.60 16.14
C GLU A 189 -12.60 6.24 16.30
N ASP A 190 -13.69 6.17 17.09
CA ASP A 190 -14.43 4.93 17.30
C ASP A 190 -15.05 4.40 16.00
N ALA A 191 -15.48 5.31 15.11
CA ALA A 191 -16.01 4.93 13.81
C ALA A 191 -14.94 4.26 12.93
N LEU A 192 -13.70 4.75 12.98
CA LEU A 192 -12.57 4.12 12.29
C LEU A 192 -12.25 2.76 12.93
N ALA A 193 -12.12 2.72 14.25
CA ALA A 193 -11.82 1.50 15.01
C ALA A 193 -12.85 0.39 14.79
N LYS A 194 -14.14 0.75 14.72
CA LYS A 194 -15.26 -0.18 14.49
C LYS A 194 -15.62 -0.30 13.00
N SER A 195 -14.88 0.36 12.12
CA SER A 195 -15.02 0.31 10.66
C SER A 195 -16.45 0.60 10.18
N VAL A 196 -17.06 1.68 10.68
CA VAL A 196 -18.48 2.02 10.46
C VAL A 196 -18.73 2.58 9.06
N ASN A 197 -19.33 1.80 8.17
CA ASN A 197 -19.54 2.14 6.77
C ASN A 197 -20.37 3.41 6.58
N SER A 198 -21.49 3.55 7.30
CA SER A 198 -22.39 4.70 7.13
C SER A 198 -21.74 6.02 7.56
N VAL A 199 -20.86 6.00 8.58
CA VAL A 199 -20.07 7.16 9.00
C VAL A 199 -19.10 7.56 7.91
N PHE A 200 -18.28 6.63 7.41
CA PHE A 200 -17.31 6.93 6.35
C PHE A 200 -17.96 7.33 5.04
N GLY A 201 -19.13 6.77 4.72
CA GLY A 201 -19.95 7.20 3.60
C GLY A 201 -20.42 8.64 3.74
N LYS A 202 -20.90 9.03 4.94
CA LYS A 202 -21.27 10.43 5.25
C LYS A 202 -20.07 11.37 5.22
N VAL A 203 -18.92 10.97 5.79
CA VAL A 203 -17.68 11.77 5.80
C VAL A 203 -17.18 12.01 4.39
N GLY A 204 -17.12 10.96 3.58
CA GLY A 204 -16.76 11.08 2.18
C GLY A 204 -17.69 11.99 1.41
N LEU A 205 -19.01 11.83 1.57
CA LEU A 205 -19.98 12.58 0.78
C LEU A 205 -20.13 14.05 1.22
N PHE A 206 -20.30 14.30 2.53
CA PHE A 206 -20.66 15.62 3.05
C PHE A 206 -19.48 16.40 3.64
N GLY A 207 -18.41 15.72 4.04
CA GLY A 207 -17.24 16.35 4.66
C GLY A 207 -16.12 16.66 3.67
N VAL A 208 -15.71 15.62 2.94
CA VAL A 208 -14.49 15.61 2.11
C VAL A 208 -14.80 15.85 0.63
N GLY A 209 -15.78 15.15 0.08
CA GLY A 209 -16.15 15.19 -1.34
C GLY A 209 -15.17 14.45 -2.26
N THR A 210 -15.54 14.38 -3.54
CA THR A 210 -14.74 13.73 -4.61
C THR A 210 -13.30 14.23 -4.66
N ASP A 211 -13.10 15.54 -4.68
CA ASP A 211 -11.77 16.12 -4.86
C ASP A 211 -10.86 15.87 -3.67
N GLY A 212 -11.39 15.95 -2.45
CA GLY A 212 -10.63 15.63 -1.24
C GLY A 212 -10.20 14.16 -1.22
N LEU A 213 -11.11 13.24 -1.57
CA LEU A 213 -10.79 11.81 -1.64
C LEU A 213 -9.74 11.52 -2.72
N ARG A 214 -9.89 12.09 -3.92
CA ARG A 214 -8.91 11.93 -5.03
C ARG A 214 -7.55 12.51 -4.66
N LYS A 215 -7.52 13.71 -4.06
CA LYS A 215 -6.29 14.39 -3.63
C LYS A 215 -5.52 13.52 -2.64
N ILE A 216 -6.18 13.02 -1.60
CA ILE A 216 -5.51 12.20 -0.58
C ILE A 216 -5.15 10.82 -1.11
N ALA A 217 -6.03 10.16 -1.88
CA ALA A 217 -5.68 8.89 -2.53
C ALA A 217 -4.41 9.04 -3.38
N ALA A 218 -4.30 10.11 -4.17
CA ALA A 218 -3.12 10.39 -4.98
C ALA A 218 -1.85 10.66 -4.15
N ARG A 219 -1.98 11.23 -2.94
CA ARG A 219 -0.85 11.43 -2.02
C ARG A 219 -0.36 10.13 -1.39
N PHE A 220 -1.27 9.20 -1.13
CA PHE A 220 -0.95 7.84 -0.70
C PHE A 220 -0.45 6.94 -1.85
N GLN A 221 -0.35 7.44 -3.09
CA GLN A 221 0.09 6.69 -4.29
C GLN A 221 -0.93 5.70 -4.86
N PHE A 222 -2.21 5.79 -4.48
CA PHE A 222 -3.27 5.02 -5.13
C PHE A 222 -3.37 5.35 -6.62
N GLY A 223 -3.50 4.31 -7.45
CA GLY A 223 -3.63 4.48 -8.90
C GLY A 223 -2.37 4.98 -9.59
N LYS A 224 -1.22 5.01 -8.91
CA LYS A 224 0.07 5.46 -9.45
C LYS A 224 1.06 4.31 -9.49
N GLU A 225 2.05 4.45 -10.38
CA GLU A 225 3.23 3.59 -10.34
C GLU A 225 4.02 3.86 -9.05
N ILE A 226 4.20 2.82 -8.24
CA ILE A 226 5.01 2.87 -7.03
C ILE A 226 6.42 2.39 -7.40
N PRO A 227 7.48 3.21 -7.25
CA PRO A 227 8.83 2.80 -7.60
C PRO A 227 9.31 1.64 -6.73
N PHE A 228 9.34 0.43 -7.29
CA PHE A 228 9.78 -0.77 -6.60
C PHE A 228 10.69 -1.62 -7.49
N GLU A 229 11.65 -2.32 -6.89
CA GLU A 229 12.64 -3.13 -7.61
C GLU A 229 12.04 -4.38 -8.26
N LEU A 230 10.89 -4.86 -7.77
CA LEU A 230 10.13 -5.93 -8.40
C LEU A 230 8.94 -5.36 -9.18
N PRO A 231 8.49 -5.99 -10.28
CA PRO A 231 7.34 -5.55 -11.05
C PRO A 231 6.06 -5.58 -10.21
N LEU A 232 5.69 -4.43 -9.66
CA LEU A 232 4.49 -4.24 -8.86
C LEU A 232 3.30 -3.98 -9.79
N GLU A 233 2.19 -4.67 -9.57
CA GLU A 233 0.96 -4.34 -10.29
C GLU A 233 0.40 -3.03 -9.77
N GLN A 234 -0.06 -2.18 -10.70
CA GLN A 234 -0.67 -0.91 -10.34
C GLN A 234 -2.06 -1.13 -9.75
N ASP A 235 -2.31 -0.47 -8.64
CA ASP A 235 -3.61 -0.47 -7.99
C ASP A 235 -4.65 0.35 -8.74
N ALA A 236 -5.93 0.09 -8.47
CA ALA A 236 -7.03 0.84 -9.03
C ALA A 236 -7.74 1.66 -7.95
N VAL A 237 -8.03 2.93 -8.25
CA VAL A 237 -8.92 3.76 -7.45
C VAL A 237 -9.89 4.48 -8.36
N ILE A 238 -11.18 4.37 -8.03
CA ILE A 238 -12.26 5.07 -8.68
C ILE A 238 -13.04 5.81 -7.59
N VAL A 239 -12.93 7.14 -7.62
CA VAL A 239 -13.79 8.03 -6.85
C VAL A 239 -14.72 8.71 -7.86
N PRO A 240 -16.04 8.44 -7.81
CA PRO A 240 -17.00 9.04 -8.74
C PRO A 240 -17.04 10.57 -8.67
N GLY A 241 -17.57 11.21 -9.72
CA GLY A 241 -17.81 12.65 -9.73
C GLY A 241 -18.93 13.06 -8.77
N SER A 242 -19.08 14.36 -8.54
CA SER A 242 -20.05 14.93 -7.60
C SER A 242 -21.51 14.59 -7.92
N GLU A 243 -21.80 14.22 -9.17
CA GLU A 243 -23.10 13.75 -9.65
C GLU A 243 -23.52 12.40 -9.06
N ASP A 244 -22.56 11.53 -8.72
CA ASP A 244 -22.82 10.23 -8.11
C ASP A 244 -22.56 10.25 -6.60
N GLN A 245 -23.48 10.89 -5.88
CA GLN A 245 -23.40 11.05 -4.43
C GLN A 245 -23.25 9.72 -3.67
N PHE A 246 -23.96 8.67 -4.10
CA PHE A 246 -23.87 7.40 -3.40
C PHE A 246 -22.60 6.65 -3.76
N GLY A 247 -22.12 6.74 -4.99
CA GLY A 247 -20.82 6.21 -5.39
C GLY A 247 -19.65 6.84 -4.64
N ILE A 248 -19.73 8.14 -4.30
CA ILE A 248 -18.76 8.77 -3.38
C ILE A 248 -18.79 8.08 -2.01
N ALA A 249 -19.98 7.83 -1.46
CA ALA A 249 -20.13 7.16 -0.18
C ALA A 249 -19.63 5.70 -0.21
N GLU A 250 -19.88 4.98 -1.32
CA GLU A 250 -19.33 3.64 -1.56
C GLU A 250 -17.81 3.66 -1.59
N SER A 251 -17.22 4.58 -2.36
CA SER A 251 -15.76 4.73 -2.45
C SER A 251 -15.15 5.07 -1.09
N ALA A 252 -15.67 6.09 -0.41
CA ALA A 252 -15.15 6.58 0.87
C ALA A 252 -15.23 5.56 2.02
N SER A 253 -16.26 4.71 2.03
CA SER A 253 -16.40 3.63 3.01
C SER A 253 -15.67 2.35 2.62
N GLY A 254 -15.08 2.31 1.42
CA GLY A 254 -14.44 1.12 0.88
C GLY A 254 -15.43 0.05 0.40
N TYR A 255 -16.70 0.40 0.26
CA TYR A 255 -17.77 -0.52 -0.16
C TYR A 255 -17.84 -0.62 -1.69
N THR A 256 -16.70 -0.88 -2.34
CA THR A 256 -16.57 -1.00 -3.80
C THR A 256 -15.92 -2.32 -4.19
N ARG A 257 -16.11 -2.73 -5.45
CA ARG A 257 -15.39 -3.86 -6.06
C ARG A 257 -14.27 -3.44 -7.00
N HIS A 258 -14.18 -2.16 -7.33
CA HIS A 258 -13.27 -1.65 -8.36
C HIS A 258 -12.03 -0.97 -7.79
N ASN A 259 -12.08 -0.52 -6.53
CA ASN A 259 -10.88 -0.05 -5.84
C ASN A 259 -10.10 -1.27 -5.37
N THR A 260 -8.93 -1.48 -5.94
CA THR A 260 -8.07 -2.62 -5.65
C THR A 260 -6.72 -2.17 -5.13
N LEU A 261 -6.04 -3.05 -4.42
CA LEU A 261 -4.81 -2.79 -3.67
C LEU A 261 -3.91 -4.02 -3.72
N ASN A 262 -2.61 -3.81 -3.89
CA ASN A 262 -1.61 -4.84 -3.63
C ASN A 262 -1.15 -4.78 -2.16
N PRO A 263 -0.80 -5.92 -1.53
CA PRO A 263 -0.40 -5.93 -0.13
C PRO A 263 0.82 -5.05 0.20
N LEU A 264 1.74 -4.84 -0.74
CA LEU A 264 2.87 -3.91 -0.56
C LEU A 264 2.38 -2.47 -0.37
N HIS A 265 1.46 -2.00 -1.20
CA HIS A 265 0.87 -0.67 -1.06
C HIS A 265 0.01 -0.57 0.21
N GLY A 266 -0.66 -1.65 0.62
CA GLY A 266 -1.32 -1.71 1.93
C GLY A 266 -0.35 -1.47 3.10
N ALA A 267 0.85 -2.06 3.04
CA ALA A 267 1.90 -1.81 4.03
C ALA A 267 2.44 -0.36 3.95
N LEU A 268 2.56 0.19 2.74
CA LEU A 268 2.96 1.59 2.54
C LEU A 268 1.94 2.58 3.12
N ILE A 269 0.63 2.34 2.94
CA ILE A 269 -0.44 3.14 3.55
C ILE A 269 -0.35 3.11 5.07
N ALA A 270 -0.06 1.96 5.66
CA ALA A 270 0.09 1.81 7.11
C ALA A 270 1.37 2.46 7.67
N ALA A 271 2.38 2.68 6.83
CA ALA A 271 3.67 3.26 7.20
C ALA A 271 3.73 4.79 7.07
N ALA A 272 2.83 5.39 6.30
CA ALA A 272 2.80 6.82 5.97
C ALA A 272 2.19 7.69 7.08
#